data_AF-A0A5C7Q023-F1
#
_entry.id   AF-A0A5C7Q023-F1
#
_cell.length_a   1.000
_cell.length_b   1.000
_cell.length_c   1.000
_cell.angle_alpha   90.00
_cell.angle_beta   90.00
_cell.angle_gamma   90.00
#
_symmetry.space_group_name_H-M   'P 1'
#
loop_
_entity.id
_entity.type
_entity.pdbx_description
1 polymer ?
#
loop_
_entity_poly.entity_id
_entity_poly.type
_entity_poly.pdbx_seq_one_letter_code
_entity_poly.pdbx_strand_id
1 'polypeptide(L)'
;MGSYHARLSPSGSYRWTECTASPGACDGLPNEGTEAARVGTVCHQIQEECLLNPDRDLMSYLGRVMDFYADGAEFWRDDPTPRCDNSLQHSVEVTEEMLDAVASALAFITEQVELLGGHLLVEQRVPIGQFTGEEGATGSADVIIL
;
A
#
# COMPACT_ATOMS: atom_id res chain seq x y z
N MET A 1 17.83 1.53 -12.21
CA MET A 1 16.43 1.18 -11.86
C MET A 1 16.45 -0.20 -11.27
N GLY A 2 16.08 -0.34 -10.00
CA GLY A 2 16.00 -1.66 -9.38
C GLY A 2 14.87 -2.48 -9.99
N SER A 3 15.08 -3.78 -10.14
CA SER A 3 14.25 -4.64 -10.99
C SER A 3 13.23 -5.48 -10.23
N TYR A 4 13.31 -5.52 -8.89
CA TYR A 4 12.41 -6.35 -8.06
C TYR A 4 12.24 -5.81 -6.64
N HIS A 5 11.18 -6.27 -5.96
CA HIS A 5 10.90 -5.91 -4.56
C HIS A 5 11.85 -6.65 -3.62
N ALA A 6 12.44 -5.92 -2.67
CA ALA A 6 13.40 -6.48 -1.71
C ALA A 6 12.78 -7.59 -0.87
N ARG A 7 13.55 -8.63 -0.60
CA ARG A 7 13.19 -9.70 0.34
C ARG A 7 13.24 -9.19 1.77
N LEU A 8 14.20 -8.32 2.09
CA LEU A 8 14.33 -7.68 3.41
C LEU A 8 13.73 -6.27 3.39
N SER A 9 12.48 -6.15 2.92
CA SER A 9 11.81 -4.86 2.82
C SER A 9 11.54 -4.22 4.19
N PRO A 10 11.38 -2.88 4.27
CA PRO A 10 11.00 -2.20 5.50
C PRO A 10 9.67 -2.71 6.09
N SER A 11 8.67 -3.00 5.25
CA SER A 11 7.38 -3.56 5.67
C SER A 11 7.49 -4.94 6.34
N GLY A 12 8.52 -5.71 6.00
CA GLY A 12 8.84 -6.99 6.64
C GLY A 12 9.82 -6.90 7.82
N SER A 13 10.33 -5.70 8.14
CA SER A 13 11.45 -5.53 9.09
C SER A 13 11.20 -6.13 10.45
N TYR A 14 10.01 -5.92 11.02
CA TYR A 14 9.62 -6.48 12.31
C TYR A 14 9.81 -8.00 12.41
N ARG A 15 9.81 -8.74 11.29
CA ARG A 15 10.05 -10.18 11.26
C ARG A 15 11.52 -10.51 11.16
N TRP A 16 12.22 -9.92 10.21
CA TRP A 16 13.60 -10.32 9.90
C TRP A 16 14.64 -9.68 10.81
N THR A 17 14.30 -8.58 11.51
CA THR A 17 15.16 -8.02 12.58
C THR A 17 15.09 -8.88 13.85
N GLU A 18 13.94 -9.46 14.15
CA GLU A 18 13.73 -10.35 15.30
C GLU A 18 14.22 -11.78 15.03
N CYS A 19 13.96 -12.29 13.83
CA CYS A 19 14.35 -13.62 13.39
C CYS A 19 14.88 -13.58 11.96
N THR A 20 16.20 -13.52 11.83
CA THR A 20 16.90 -13.47 10.54
C THR A 20 16.67 -14.71 9.67
N ALA A 21 16.29 -15.85 10.27
CA ALA A 21 15.93 -17.07 9.56
C ALA A 21 14.47 -17.06 9.02
N SER A 22 13.61 -16.16 9.49
CA SER A 22 12.18 -16.14 9.14
C SER A 22 11.93 -16.01 7.63
N PRO A 23 12.60 -15.11 6.88
CA PRO A 23 12.41 -15.03 5.43
C PRO A 23 12.72 -16.35 4.72
N GLY A 24 13.84 -17.00 5.09
CA GLY A 24 14.22 -18.32 4.56
C GLY A 24 13.20 -19.40 4.84
N ALA A 25 12.64 -19.42 6.05
CA ALA A 25 11.62 -20.38 6.44
C ALA A 25 10.28 -20.20 5.69
N CYS A 26 10.03 -19.03 5.09
CA CYS A 26 8.83 -18.78 4.29
C CYS A 26 8.98 -19.15 2.81
N ASP A 27 10.17 -19.54 2.36
CA ASP A 27 10.40 -19.87 0.96
C ASP A 27 9.52 -21.05 0.51
N GLY A 28 8.79 -20.85 -0.59
CA GLY A 28 7.88 -21.84 -1.15
C GLY A 28 6.54 -21.98 -0.43
N LEU A 29 6.29 -21.20 0.63
CA LEU A 29 4.97 -21.13 1.25
C LEU A 29 4.07 -20.14 0.49
N PRO A 30 2.74 -20.37 0.46
CA PRO A 30 1.80 -19.42 -0.10
C PRO A 30 1.89 -18.06 0.60
N ASN A 31 1.86 -16.98 -0.19
CA ASN A 31 1.73 -15.63 0.35
C ASN A 31 0.24 -15.28 0.47
N GLU A 32 -0.35 -15.61 1.61
CA GLU A 32 -1.76 -15.31 1.89
C GLU A 32 -1.89 -14.03 2.70
N GLY A 33 -2.57 -13.03 2.13
CA GLY A 33 -2.93 -11.82 2.85
C GLY A 33 -4.00 -12.08 3.91
N THR A 34 -3.97 -11.30 4.99
CA THR A 34 -5.01 -11.28 6.01
C THR A 34 -6.10 -10.26 5.67
N GLU A 35 -7.24 -10.33 6.36
CA GLU A 35 -8.26 -9.30 6.27
C GLU A 35 -7.71 -7.92 6.65
N ALA A 36 -6.93 -7.83 7.73
CA ALA A 36 -6.28 -6.58 8.14
C ALA A 36 -5.32 -6.03 7.08
N ALA A 37 -4.55 -6.90 6.40
CA ALA A 37 -3.69 -6.48 5.30
C ALA A 37 -4.50 -5.89 4.14
N ARG A 38 -5.63 -6.52 3.78
CA ARG A 38 -6.53 -6.01 2.74
C ARG A 38 -7.14 -4.66 3.12
N VAL A 39 -7.60 -4.49 4.35
CA VAL A 39 -8.08 -3.19 4.86
C VAL A 39 -6.99 -2.13 4.73
N GLY A 40 -5.74 -2.46 5.11
CA GLY A 40 -4.60 -1.57 4.93
C GLY A 40 -4.38 -1.17 3.47
N THR A 41 -4.41 -2.13 2.54
CA THR A 41 -4.32 -1.87 1.10
C THR A 41 -5.40 -0.88 0.62
N VAL A 42 -6.67 -1.09 1.02
CA VAL A 42 -7.74 -0.16 0.65
C VAL A 42 -7.46 1.24 1.19
N CYS A 43 -7.05 1.37 2.46
CA CYS A 43 -6.73 2.67 3.04
C CYS A 43 -5.57 3.37 2.32
N HIS A 44 -4.50 2.63 1.97
CA HIS A 44 -3.36 3.18 1.22
C HIS A 44 -3.78 3.64 -0.17
N GLN A 45 -4.62 2.87 -0.88
CA GLN A 45 -5.13 3.26 -2.19
C GLN A 45 -5.98 4.54 -2.14
N ILE A 46 -6.85 4.67 -1.13
CA ILE A 46 -7.64 5.91 -0.92
C ILE A 46 -6.71 7.08 -0.64
N GLN A 47 -5.71 6.89 0.23
CA GLN A 47 -4.73 7.92 0.57
C GLN A 47 -3.94 8.38 -0.67
N GLU A 48 -3.42 7.45 -1.46
CA GLU A 48 -2.72 7.75 -2.73
C GLU A 48 -3.60 8.61 -3.64
N GLU A 49 -4.82 8.15 -3.92
CA GLU A 49 -5.74 8.82 -4.83
C GLU A 49 -6.09 10.24 -4.36
N CYS A 50 -6.26 10.45 -3.05
CA CYS A 50 -6.50 11.76 -2.44
C CYS A 50 -5.26 12.67 -2.47
N LEU A 51 -4.05 12.15 -2.25
CA LEU A 51 -2.82 12.95 -2.32
C LEU A 51 -2.49 13.33 -3.77
N LEU A 52 -2.74 12.46 -4.74
CA LEU A 52 -2.56 12.73 -6.17
C LEU A 52 -3.64 13.66 -6.73
N ASN A 53 -4.85 13.65 -6.16
CA ASN A 53 -5.98 14.48 -6.58
C ASN A 53 -6.60 15.19 -5.37
N PRO A 54 -6.02 16.32 -4.91
CA PRO A 54 -6.44 17.01 -3.68
C PRO A 54 -7.91 17.49 -3.68
N ASP A 55 -8.52 17.67 -4.84
CA ASP A 55 -9.92 18.07 -4.98
C ASP A 55 -10.92 16.92 -4.74
N ARG A 56 -10.42 15.68 -4.57
CA ARG A 56 -11.27 14.50 -4.41
C ARG A 56 -11.87 14.45 -3.02
N ASP A 57 -13.19 14.31 -2.95
CA ASP A 57 -13.92 14.16 -1.69
C ASP A 57 -13.66 12.79 -1.06
N LEU A 58 -13.09 12.77 0.15
CA LEU A 58 -12.83 11.54 0.91
C LEU A 58 -14.14 10.79 1.23
N MET A 59 -15.24 11.51 1.46
CA MET A 59 -16.53 10.87 1.78
C MET A 59 -17.13 10.14 0.58
N SER A 60 -16.67 10.45 -0.64
CA SER A 60 -17.09 9.72 -1.85
C SER A 60 -16.68 8.24 -1.85
N TYR A 61 -15.75 7.84 -0.97
CA TYR A 61 -15.34 6.45 -0.83
C TYR A 61 -16.20 5.65 0.12
N LEU A 62 -17.02 6.27 0.98
CA LEU A 62 -17.84 5.54 1.95
C LEU A 62 -18.78 4.55 1.24
N GLY A 63 -18.70 3.26 1.61
CA GLY A 63 -19.48 2.19 0.99
C GLY A 63 -19.01 1.77 -0.40
N ARG A 64 -17.94 2.38 -0.97
CA ARG A 64 -17.25 1.80 -2.15
C ARG A 64 -16.63 0.47 -1.76
N VAL A 65 -16.49 -0.41 -2.74
CA VAL A 65 -15.97 -1.77 -2.51
C VAL A 65 -14.76 -2.00 -3.39
N MET A 66 -13.67 -2.47 -2.78
CA MET A 66 -12.50 -2.96 -3.48
C MET A 66 -12.54 -4.49 -3.53
N ASP A 67 -12.37 -5.03 -4.72
CA ASP A 67 -12.37 -6.47 -5.02
C ASP A 67 -10.94 -6.97 -5.22
N PHE A 68 -10.62 -8.10 -4.59
CA PHE A 68 -9.30 -8.76 -4.58
C PHE A 68 -9.38 -10.11 -5.27
N TYR A 69 -8.50 -10.35 -6.23
CA TYR A 69 -8.53 -11.52 -7.11
C TYR A 69 -7.36 -12.49 -6.87
N ALA A 70 -7.52 -13.72 -7.34
CA ALA A 70 -6.57 -14.82 -7.07
C ALA A 70 -5.16 -14.63 -7.65
N ASP A 71 -4.99 -13.77 -8.65
CA ASP A 71 -3.70 -13.41 -9.22
C ASP A 71 -3.07 -12.17 -8.56
N GLY A 72 -3.69 -11.64 -7.50
CA GLY A 72 -3.23 -10.47 -6.77
C GLY A 72 -3.69 -9.14 -7.37
N ALA A 73 -4.55 -9.13 -8.38
CA ALA A 73 -5.13 -7.87 -8.86
C ALA A 73 -6.18 -7.32 -7.88
N GLU A 74 -6.27 -6.00 -7.85
CA GLU A 74 -7.09 -5.23 -6.91
C GLU A 74 -7.79 -4.13 -7.71
N PHE A 75 -9.12 -4.07 -7.65
CA PHE A 75 -9.90 -3.10 -8.41
C PHE A 75 -11.04 -2.54 -7.58
N TRP A 76 -11.34 -1.25 -7.75
CA TRP A 76 -12.62 -0.73 -7.31
C TRP A 76 -13.74 -1.38 -8.13
N ARG A 77 -14.79 -1.87 -7.46
CA ARG A 77 -15.90 -2.58 -8.11
C ARG A 77 -16.64 -1.74 -9.15
N ASP A 78 -16.66 -0.42 -8.96
CA ASP A 78 -17.27 0.56 -9.85
C ASP A 78 -16.35 1.02 -10.99
N ASP A 79 -15.12 0.50 -11.07
CA ASP A 79 -14.18 0.82 -12.15
C ASP A 79 -14.67 0.23 -13.49
N PRO A 80 -14.69 1.03 -14.59
CA PRO A 80 -15.16 0.61 -15.92
C PRO A 80 -14.37 -0.53 -16.59
N THR A 81 -13.31 -1.07 -15.99
CA THR A 81 -12.64 -2.29 -16.49
C THR A 81 -13.21 -3.54 -15.81
N PRO A 82 -14.31 -4.13 -16.33
CA PRO A 82 -14.92 -5.29 -15.70
C PRO A 82 -13.98 -6.49 -15.80
N ARG A 83 -13.62 -7.03 -14.64
CA ARG A 83 -13.00 -8.34 -14.56
C ARG A 83 -14.09 -9.40 -14.43
N CYS A 84 -14.35 -10.09 -15.53
CA CYS A 84 -15.44 -11.06 -15.67
C CYS A 84 -15.01 -12.52 -15.42
N ASP A 85 -13.88 -12.74 -14.76
CA ASP A 85 -13.47 -14.09 -14.35
C ASP A 85 -14.01 -14.46 -12.96
N ASN A 86 -14.12 -15.76 -12.70
CA ASN A 86 -14.53 -16.28 -11.40
C ASN A 86 -13.36 -16.29 -10.38
N SER A 87 -12.38 -15.39 -10.51
CA SER A 87 -11.18 -15.38 -9.67
C SER A 87 -11.28 -14.46 -8.45
N LEU A 88 -12.43 -13.82 -8.23
CA LEU A 88 -12.70 -13.01 -7.04
C LEU A 88 -12.52 -13.87 -5.77
N GLN A 89 -11.65 -13.42 -4.86
CA GLN A 89 -11.39 -14.10 -3.59
C GLN A 89 -11.98 -13.35 -2.40
N HIS A 90 -11.82 -12.03 -2.37
CA HIS A 90 -12.23 -11.19 -1.24
C HIS A 90 -12.76 -9.85 -1.73
N SER A 91 -13.53 -9.20 -0.87
CA SER A 91 -14.00 -7.83 -1.07
C SER A 91 -13.90 -7.08 0.25
N VAL A 92 -13.55 -5.80 0.18
CA VAL A 92 -13.53 -4.90 1.34
C VAL A 92 -14.41 -3.71 1.03
N GLU A 93 -15.46 -3.53 1.84
CA GLU A 93 -16.29 -2.33 1.81
C GLU A 93 -15.66 -1.27 2.70
N VAL A 94 -15.60 -0.03 2.19
CA VAL A 94 -15.02 1.09 2.91
C VAL A 94 -15.97 1.56 4.01
N THR A 95 -15.47 1.54 5.25
CA THR A 95 -16.20 1.96 6.45
C THR A 95 -15.80 3.37 6.89
N GLU A 96 -16.59 3.97 7.79
CA GLU A 96 -16.25 5.26 8.42
C GLU A 96 -14.91 5.21 9.16
N GLU A 97 -14.61 4.13 9.89
CA GLU A 97 -13.35 3.95 10.61
C GLU A 97 -12.14 4.00 9.67
N MET A 98 -12.25 3.40 8.48
CA MET A 98 -11.20 3.46 7.46
C MET A 98 -10.99 4.90 6.98
N LEU A 99 -12.08 5.64 6.73
CA LEU A 99 -11.99 7.03 6.31
C LEU A 99 -11.43 7.94 7.40
N ASP A 100 -11.76 7.71 8.67
CA ASP A 100 -11.19 8.46 9.80
C ASP A 100 -9.68 8.25 9.92
N ALA A 101 -9.22 7.01 9.70
CA ALA A 101 -7.80 6.68 9.68
C ALA A 101 -7.08 7.37 8.51
N VAL A 102 -7.66 7.32 7.31
CA VAL A 102 -7.11 7.99 6.12
C VAL A 102 -7.11 9.51 6.30
N ALA A 103 -8.18 10.10 6.83
CA ALA A 103 -8.26 11.53 7.13
C ALA A 103 -7.16 11.98 8.09
N SER A 104 -6.92 11.19 9.14
CA SER A 104 -5.85 11.44 10.11
C SER A 104 -4.48 11.43 9.44
N ALA A 105 -4.22 10.48 8.54
CA ALA A 105 -2.97 10.40 7.78
C ALA A 105 -2.81 11.59 6.81
N LEU A 106 -3.84 11.92 6.02
CA LEU A 106 -3.83 13.06 5.09
C LEU A 106 -3.56 14.38 5.81
N ALA A 107 -4.20 14.60 6.97
CA ALA A 107 -3.99 15.79 7.77
C ALA A 107 -2.54 15.89 8.24
N PHE A 108 -1.98 14.81 8.78
CA PHE A 108 -0.59 14.76 9.21
C PHE A 108 0.38 15.04 8.05
N ILE A 109 0.19 14.38 6.90
CA ILE A 109 1.06 14.55 5.72
C ILE A 109 1.02 16.01 5.23
N THR A 110 -0.18 16.59 5.14
CA THR A 110 -0.35 17.99 4.71
C THR A 110 0.37 18.95 5.66
N GLU A 111 0.20 18.76 6.98
CA GLU A 111 0.91 19.56 7.98
C GLU A 111 2.44 19.44 7.84
N GLN A 112 2.96 18.22 7.62
CA GLN A 112 4.40 18.02 7.42
C GLN A 112 4.91 18.70 6.15
N VAL A 113 4.15 18.67 5.05
CA VAL A 113 4.52 19.34 3.81
C VAL A 113 4.60 20.85 4.01
N GLU A 114 3.60 21.44 4.69
CA GLU A 114 3.59 22.88 5.01
C GLU A 114 4.76 23.28 5.91
N LEU A 115 5.01 22.50 6.97
CA LEU A 115 6.06 22.78 7.95
C LEU A 115 7.47 22.68 7.35
N LEU A 116 7.70 21.69 6.48
CA LEU A 116 8.99 21.48 5.83
C LEU A 116 9.17 22.37 4.59
N GLY A 117 8.08 22.87 4.00
CA GLY A 117 8.10 23.57 2.72
C GLY A 117 8.59 22.68 1.56
N GLY A 118 8.42 21.37 1.72
CA GLY A 118 9.02 20.35 0.85
C GLY A 118 8.13 19.92 -0.31
N HIS A 119 8.72 19.20 -1.27
CA HIS A 119 7.98 18.62 -2.38
C HIS A 119 7.44 17.24 -2.00
N LEU A 120 6.12 17.06 -2.10
CA LEU A 120 5.44 15.79 -1.85
C LEU A 120 5.57 14.86 -3.07
N LEU A 121 6.07 13.65 -2.83
CA LEU A 121 6.03 12.52 -3.76
C LEU A 121 5.15 11.41 -3.15
N VAL A 122 4.26 10.84 -3.96
CA VAL A 122 3.29 9.81 -3.57
C VAL A 122 3.60 8.51 -4.30
N GLU A 123 3.49 7.37 -3.63
CA GLU A 123 3.73 6.03 -4.17
C GLU A 123 5.03 5.90 -4.98
N GLN A 124 6.15 5.90 -4.26
CA GLN A 124 7.48 5.87 -4.87
C GLN A 124 8.14 4.50 -4.71
N ARG A 125 8.72 4.02 -5.81
CA ARG A 125 9.63 2.88 -5.79
C ARG A 125 11.05 3.36 -5.46
N VAL A 126 11.52 3.03 -4.26
CA VAL A 126 12.78 3.54 -3.71
C VAL A 126 13.87 2.46 -3.77
N PRO A 127 15.07 2.76 -4.28
CA PRO A 127 16.19 1.82 -4.22
C PRO A 127 16.69 1.64 -2.79
N ILE A 128 16.65 0.39 -2.30
CA ILE A 128 17.05 0.05 -0.93
C ILE A 128 18.13 -1.04 -0.86
N GLY A 129 18.56 -1.57 -2.00
CA GLY A 129 19.59 -2.62 -2.05
C GLY A 129 20.89 -2.30 -1.30
N GLN A 130 21.26 -1.02 -1.23
CA GLN A 130 22.40 -0.54 -0.45
C GLN A 130 22.29 -0.80 1.06
N PHE A 131 21.07 -0.94 1.59
CA PHE A 131 20.80 -1.21 3.00
C PHE A 131 20.57 -2.70 3.27
N THR A 132 19.92 -3.41 2.33
CA THR A 132 19.56 -4.82 2.50
C THR A 132 20.64 -5.79 2.02
N GLY A 133 21.64 -5.31 1.27
CA GLY A 133 22.62 -6.15 0.59
C GLY A 133 22.09 -6.83 -0.66
N GLU A 134 20.88 -6.48 -1.11
CA GLU A 134 20.22 -7.03 -2.29
C GLU A 134 20.41 -6.11 -3.49
N GLU A 135 21.41 -6.39 -4.32
CA GLU A 135 21.74 -5.54 -5.47
C GLU A 135 20.53 -5.36 -6.41
N GLY A 136 20.20 -4.09 -6.70
CA GLY A 136 19.07 -3.76 -7.57
C GLY A 136 17.69 -3.92 -6.91
N ALA A 137 17.60 -4.18 -5.61
CA ALA A 137 16.31 -4.27 -4.92
C ALA A 137 15.69 -2.90 -4.61
N THR A 138 14.36 -2.86 -4.62
CA THR A 138 13.54 -1.69 -4.28
C THR A 138 12.51 -1.99 -3.20
N GLY A 139 12.09 -0.96 -2.47
CA GLY A 139 10.88 -0.96 -1.64
C GLY A 139 9.86 0.03 -2.17
N SER A 140 8.65 0.00 -1.62
CA SER A 140 7.65 1.05 -1.79
C SER A 140 7.70 2.05 -0.64
N ALA A 141 7.42 3.31 -0.93
CA ALA A 141 7.17 4.36 0.04
C ALA A 141 5.88 5.07 -0.35
N ASP A 142 4.88 5.05 0.54
CA ASP A 142 3.58 5.67 0.25
C ASP A 142 3.72 7.20 0.10
N VAL A 143 4.59 7.81 0.92
CA VAL A 143 4.83 9.26 0.97
C VAL A 143 6.32 9.59 1.18
N ILE A 144 6.84 10.54 0.41
CA ILE A 144 8.16 11.15 0.60
C ILE A 144 8.01 12.67 0.54
N ILE A 145 8.61 13.39 1.50
CA ILE A 145 8.70 14.85 1.50
C ILE A 145 10.17 15.22 1.36
N LEU A 146 10.51 15.95 0.30
CA LEU A 146 11.89 16.36 -0.06
C LEU A 146 12.15 17.84 0.21
#